data_AF-A0A5X6EY47-F1
#
_entry.id   AF-A0A5X6EY47-F1
#
_cell.length_a   1.000
_cell.length_b   1.000
_cell.length_c   1.000
_cell.angle_alpha   90.00
_cell.angle_beta   90.00
_cell.angle_gamma   90.00
#
_symmetry.space_group_name_H-M   'P 1'
#
loop_
_entity.id
_entity.type
_entity.pdbx_description
1 polymer ?
#
loop_
_entity_poly.entity_id
_entity_poly.type
_entity_poly.pdbx_seq_one_letter_code
_entity_poly.pdbx_strand_id
1 'polypeptide(L)'
;VLRMVGRTWLTIAMVSVLLIGTSGSILWWQGKKIVSNTETLSQQEDSLEKLNILTWGVRYQAYRDGRRFLVMPSGTKPEVIPFEGTYWIQLKQE
;
A
#
# COMPACT_ATOMS: atom_id res chain seq x y z
N VAL A 1 -26.19 40.97 34.48
CA VAL A 1 -26.28 39.51 34.25
C VAL A 1 -26.56 39.18 32.78
N LEU A 2 -27.63 39.70 32.15
CA LEU A 2 -28.03 39.39 30.76
C LEU A 2 -26.92 39.61 29.70
N ARG A 3 -26.17 40.72 29.79
CA ARG A 3 -25.02 41.00 28.90
C ARG A 3 -23.86 40.00 29.04
N MET A 4 -23.62 39.46 30.23
CA MET A 4 -22.57 38.45 30.44
C MET A 4 -22.99 37.09 29.87
N VAL A 5 -24.25 36.71 30.10
CA VAL A 5 -24.83 35.47 29.56
C VAL A 5 -24.77 35.48 28.03
N GLY A 6 -25.19 36.58 27.38
CA GLY A 6 -25.13 36.71 25.92
C GLY A 6 -23.71 36.59 25.35
N ARG A 7 -22.70 37.17 26.03
CA ARG A 7 -21.29 37.08 25.60
C ARG A 7 -20.75 35.64 25.69
N THR A 8 -21.05 34.92 26.76
CA THR A 8 -20.61 33.53 26.95
C THR A 8 -21.21 32.60 25.88
N TRP A 9 -22.52 32.71 25.63
CA TRP A 9 -23.18 31.90 24.59
C TRP A 9 -22.69 32.21 23.19
N LEU A 10 -22.39 33.48 22.90
CA LEU A 10 -21.82 33.89 21.60
C LEU A 10 -20.42 33.29 21.40
N THR A 11 -19.56 33.32 22.42
CA THR A 11 -18.23 32.69 22.34
C THR A 11 -18.33 31.17 22.17
N ILE A 12 -19.24 30.50 22.88
CA ILE A 12 -19.48 29.06 22.72
C ILE A 12 -19.92 28.75 21.28
N ALA A 13 -20.88 29.50 20.74
CA ALA A 13 -21.33 29.31 19.36
C ALA A 13 -20.18 29.51 18.35
N MET A 14 -19.38 30.55 18.54
CA MET A 14 -18.24 30.84 17.66
C MET A 14 -17.18 29.73 17.71
N VAL A 15 -16.81 29.26 18.91
CA VAL A 15 -15.83 28.18 19.07
C VAL A 15 -16.37 26.87 18.51
N SER A 16 -17.65 26.56 18.72
CA SER A 16 -18.29 25.36 18.16
C SER A 16 -18.27 25.37 16.63
N VAL A 17 -18.63 26.50 16.01
CA VAL A 17 -18.57 26.65 14.54
C VAL A 17 -17.13 26.52 14.03
N LEU A 18 -16.17 27.13 14.72
CA LEU A 18 -14.75 27.01 14.37
C LEU A 18 -14.29 25.55 14.42
N LEU A 19 -14.60 24.83 15.52
CA LEU A 19 -14.21 23.43 15.71
C LEU A 19 -14.86 22.51 14.68
N ILE A 20 -16.14 22.70 14.38
CA ILE A 20 -16.84 21.93 13.34
C ILE A 20 -16.22 22.20 11.97
N GLY A 21 -15.94 23.47 11.65
CA GLY A 21 -15.29 23.84 10.39
C GLY A 21 -13.92 23.20 10.24
N THR A 22 -13.04 23.39 11.22
CA THR A 22 -11.68 22.84 11.20
C THR A 22 -11.69 21.30 11.16
N SER A 23 -12.54 20.65 11.98
CA SER A 23 -12.63 19.19 12.02
C SER A 23 -13.21 18.62 10.73
N GLY A 24 -14.26 19.25 10.20
CA GLY A 24 -14.87 18.87 8.92
C GLY A 24 -13.90 18.99 7.75
N SER A 25 -13.13 20.08 7.68
CA SER A 25 -12.10 20.26 6.65
C SER A 25 -11.00 19.19 6.72
N ILE A 26 -10.54 18.86 7.93
CA ILE A 26 -9.53 17.81 8.13
C ILE A 26 -10.08 16.43 7.74
N LEU A 27 -11.32 16.11 8.13
CA LEU A 27 -11.98 14.85 7.75
C LEU A 27 -12.15 14.73 6.24
N TRP A 28 -12.56 15.81 5.58
CA TRP A 28 -12.67 15.85 4.12
C TRP A 28 -11.32 15.59 3.44
N TRP A 29 -10.26 16.26 3.90
CA TRP A 29 -8.92 16.07 3.36
C TRP A 29 -8.39 14.65 3.60
N GLN A 30 -8.62 14.09 4.78
CA GLN A 30 -8.28 12.69 5.07
C GLN A 30 -9.06 11.73 4.17
N GLY A 31 -10.36 11.96 3.97
CA GLY A 31 -11.18 11.17 3.06
C GLY A 31 -10.66 11.19 1.63
N LYS A 32 -10.28 12.36 1.11
CA LYS A 32 -9.67 12.50 -0.22
C LYS A 32 -8.37 11.70 -0.35
N LYS A 33 -7.51 11.73 0.67
CA LYS A 33 -6.28 10.93 0.67
C LYS A 33 -6.55 9.43 0.71
N ILE A 34 -7.54 8.98 1.49
CA ILE A 34 -7.90 7.55 1.54
C ILE A 34 -8.36 7.08 0.17
N VAL A 35 -9.26 7.81 -0.49
CA VAL A 35 -9.74 7.45 -1.84
C VAL A 35 -8.60 7.38 -2.85
N SER A 36 -7.74 8.41 -2.89
CA SER A 36 -6.58 8.43 -3.79
C SER A 36 -5.58 7.30 -3.50
N ASN A 37 -5.40 6.95 -2.22
CA ASN A 37 -4.54 5.84 -1.83
C ASN A 37 -5.14 4.50 -2.24
N THR A 38 -6.45 4.30 -2.10
CA THR A 38 -7.14 3.08 -2.53
C THR A 38 -7.00 2.87 -4.04
N GLU A 39 -7.18 3.92 -4.85
CA GLU A 39 -6.96 3.87 -6.29
C GLU A 39 -5.51 3.49 -6.63
N THR A 40 -4.54 4.08 -5.91
CA THR A 40 -3.12 3.77 -6.09
C THR A 40 -2.80 2.33 -5.71
N LEU A 41 -3.38 1.82 -4.62
CA LEU A 41 -3.19 0.44 -4.18
C LEU A 41 -3.76 -0.55 -5.20
N SER A 42 -4.95 -0.28 -5.76
CA SER A 42 -5.52 -1.10 -6.83
C SER A 42 -4.61 -1.14 -8.06
N GLN A 43 -4.03 -0.01 -8.48
CA GLN A 43 -3.09 0.02 -9.60
C GLN A 43 -1.77 -0.71 -9.31
N GLN A 44 -1.30 -0.64 -8.06
CA GLN A 44 -0.12 -1.39 -7.62
C GLN A 44 -0.40 -2.90 -7.60
N GLU A 45 -1.58 -3.31 -7.15
CA GLU A 45 -2.00 -4.71 -7.15
C GLU A 45 -2.05 -5.25 -8.58
N ASP A 46 -2.68 -4.56 -9.53
CA ASP A 46 -2.70 -4.94 -10.95
C ASP A 46 -1.29 -5.04 -11.54
N SER A 47 -0.41 -4.10 -11.18
CA SER A 47 0.98 -4.09 -11.64
C SER A 47 1.77 -5.27 -11.04
N LEU A 48 1.55 -5.58 -9.77
CA LEU A 48 2.15 -6.72 -9.10
C LEU A 48 1.63 -8.04 -9.66
N GLU A 49 0.34 -8.15 -9.99
CA GLU A 49 -0.23 -9.32 -10.65
C GLU A 49 0.40 -9.52 -12.02
N LYS A 50 0.49 -8.46 -12.83
CA LYS A 50 1.13 -8.51 -14.15
C LYS A 50 2.60 -8.92 -14.05
N LEU A 51 3.35 -8.36 -13.10
CA LEU A 51 4.74 -8.75 -12.87
C LEU A 51 4.86 -10.18 -12.35
N ASN A 52 3.94 -10.63 -11.49
CA ASN A 52 3.90 -12.00 -11.01
C ASN A 52 3.67 -13.00 -12.15
N ILE A 53 2.78 -12.68 -13.10
CA ILE A 53 2.58 -13.46 -14.33
C ILE A 53 3.87 -13.51 -15.16
N LEU A 54 4.52 -12.36 -15.40
CA LEU A 54 5.75 -12.28 -16.19
C LEU A 54 6.94 -13.01 -15.54
N THR A 55 7.01 -13.02 -14.21
CA THR A 55 8.11 -13.63 -13.44
C THR A 55 7.79 -15.03 -12.94
N TRP A 56 6.60 -15.55 -13.27
CA TRP A 56 6.10 -16.85 -12.78
C TRP A 56 6.18 -16.97 -11.26
N GLY A 57 6.00 -15.86 -10.52
CA GLY A 57 6.04 -15.83 -9.06
C GLY A 57 7.42 -16.02 -8.42
N VAL A 58 8.51 -16.00 -9.19
CA VAL A 58 9.88 -16.06 -8.65
C VAL A 58 10.26 -14.73 -8.02
N ARG A 59 10.75 -14.77 -6.77
CA ARG A 59 11.19 -13.59 -6.03
C ARG A 59 12.68 -13.65 -5.73
N TYR A 60 13.39 -12.57 -5.99
CA TYR A 60 14.79 -12.43 -5.61
C TYR A 60 14.91 -11.78 -4.22
N GLN A 61 15.68 -12.38 -3.31
CA GLN A 61 15.96 -11.83 -1.99
C GLN A 61 17.47 -11.78 -1.73
N ALA A 62 17.96 -10.60 -1.36
CA ALA A 62 19.34 -10.40 -0.92
C ALA A 62 19.35 -10.19 0.60
N TYR A 63 20.11 -11.00 1.32
CA TYR A 63 20.28 -10.88 2.75
C TYR A 63 21.42 -9.91 3.08
N ARG A 64 21.39 -9.30 4.27
CA ARG A 64 22.44 -8.36 4.74
C ARG A 64 23.83 -9.00 4.80
N ASP A 65 23.88 -10.32 4.89
CA ASP A 65 25.06 -11.18 4.89
C ASP A 65 25.60 -11.48 3.47
N GLY A 66 25.19 -10.73 2.46
CA GLY A 66 25.65 -10.85 1.06
C GLY A 66 25.07 -12.04 0.29
N ARG A 67 24.41 -12.99 0.96
CA ARG A 67 23.74 -14.14 0.33
C ARG A 67 22.52 -13.70 -0.48
N ARG A 68 22.35 -14.29 -1.65
CA ARG A 68 21.28 -13.98 -2.61
C ARG A 68 20.51 -15.26 -2.90
N PHE A 69 19.19 -15.21 -2.83
CA PHE A 69 18.31 -16.35 -3.00
C PHE A 69 17.24 -16.05 -4.02
N LEU A 70 16.92 -17.03 -4.86
CA LEU A 70 15.70 -17.05 -5.65
C LEU A 70 14.67 -17.89 -4.90
N VAL A 71 13.58 -17.25 -4.50
CA VAL A 71 12.45 -17.89 -3.84
C VAL A 71 11.45 -18.28 -4.92
N MET A 72 11.18 -19.57 -5.00
CA MET A 72 10.29 -20.15 -6.00
C MET A 72 8.85 -20.10 -5.49
N PRO A 73 7.88 -19.98 -6.39
CA PRO A 73 6.48 -20.07 -6.01
C PRO A 73 6.18 -21.47 -5.47
N SER A 74 5.26 -21.55 -4.50
CA SER A 74 4.82 -22.80 -3.90
C SER A 74 4.27 -23.77 -4.96
N GLY A 75 4.56 -25.07 -4.81
CA GLY A 75 4.13 -26.10 -5.77
C GLY A 75 4.94 -26.13 -7.06
N THR A 76 6.13 -25.54 -7.07
CA THR A 76 7.10 -25.68 -8.16
C THR A 76 8.40 -26.30 -7.67
N LYS A 77 9.00 -27.15 -8.50
CA LYS A 77 10.33 -27.72 -8.29
C LYS A 77 11.32 -27.11 -9.28
N PRO A 78 12.46 -26.60 -8.81
CA PRO A 78 13.55 -26.18 -9.68
C PRO A 78 14.28 -27.40 -10.23
N GLU A 79 14.47 -27.43 -11.54
CA GLU A 79 15.33 -28.41 -12.22
C GLU A 79 16.40 -27.67 -12.99
N VAL A 80 17.67 -28.05 -12.77
CA VAL A 80 18.79 -27.46 -13.50
C VAL A 80 18.95 -28.22 -14.81
N ILE A 81 18.75 -27.53 -15.93
CA ILE A 81 18.88 -28.09 -17.27
C ILE A 81 20.04 -27.39 -18.03
N PRO A 82 20.91 -28.13 -18.71
CA PRO A 82 21.86 -27.53 -19.63
C PRO A 82 21.14 -27.11 -20.92
N PHE A 83 21.19 -25.83 -21.26
CA PHE A 83 20.62 -25.30 -22.50
C PHE A 83 21.48 -24.14 -23.03
N GLU A 84 21.81 -24.20 -24.33
CA GLU A 84 22.68 -23.21 -25.00
C GLU A 84 24.00 -22.91 -24.28
N GLY A 85 24.67 -23.98 -23.81
CA GLY A 85 25.98 -23.85 -23.14
C GLY A 85 25.94 -23.23 -21.75
N THR A 86 24.75 -23.01 -21.18
CA THR A 86 24.54 -22.49 -19.82
C THR A 86 23.62 -23.43 -19.03
N TYR A 87 23.73 -23.39 -17.70
CA TYR A 87 22.79 -24.08 -16.81
C TYR A 87 21.60 -23.17 -16.48
N TRP A 88 20.42 -23.58 -16.93
CA TRP A 88 19.16 -22.90 -16.68
C TRP A 88 18.39 -23.57 -15.56
N ILE A 89 17.60 -22.80 -14.80
CA ILE A 89 16.67 -23.35 -13.81
C ILE A 89 15.28 -23.35 -14.43
N GLN A 90 14.78 -24.53 -14.77
CA GLN A 90 13.41 -24.73 -15.21
C GLN A 90 12.51 -24.95 -13.98
N LEU A 91 11.40 -24.23 -13.91
CA LEU A 91 10.38 -24.48 -12.89
C LEU A 91 9.37 -25.48 -13.44
N LYS A 92 9.30 -26.66 -12.83
CA LYS A 92 8.23 -27.62 -13.11
C LYS A 92 7.15 -27.49 -12.04
N GLN A 93 5.89 -27.42 -12.45
CA GLN A 93 4.75 -27.49 -11.55
C GLN A 93 4.63 -28.94 -11.05
N GLU A 94 4.44 -29.11 -9.74
CA GLU A 94 4.16 -30.44 -9.15
C GLU A 94 2.75 -30.94 -9.47
#